data_AF-A0A1P8NMH3-F1
#
_entry.id   AF-A0A1P8NMH3-F1
#
_cell.length_a   1.000
_cell.length_b   1.000
_cell.length_c   1.000
_cell.angle_alpha   90.00
_cell.angle_beta   90.00
_cell.angle_gamma   90.00
#
_symmetry.space_group_name_H-M   'P 1'
#
loop_
_entity.id
_entity.type
_entity.pdbx_description
1 polymer ?
#
loop_
_entity_poly.entity_id
_entity_poly.type
_entity_poly.pdbx_seq_one_letter_code
_entity_poly.pdbx_strand_id
1 'polypeptide(L)'
;MHKNHPFHLVDISPWPILGALSAMTTMLGLIKWFHLYNHNLLFIGFTITLLIMYQWWRDIIREGTFQGLHTWKVTKGLRWGMILFITSEVFFFISFFWAFFHSSLTPSIEIGMQWPPKG
;
A
#
# COMPACT_ATOMS: atom_id res chain seq x y z
N MET A 1 33.02 -8.51 8.12
CA MET A 1 32.44 -8.65 9.48
C MET A 1 31.76 -10.01 9.59
N HIS A 2 32.25 -10.88 10.46
CA HIS A 2 31.55 -12.13 10.76
C HIS A 2 30.24 -11.81 11.50
N LYS A 3 29.10 -12.19 10.92
CA LYS A 3 27.79 -12.14 11.59
C LYS A 3 27.48 -13.53 12.12
N ASN A 4 27.14 -13.64 13.40
CA ASN A 4 26.77 -14.92 14.04
C ASN A 4 25.29 -15.28 13.83
N HIS A 5 24.59 -14.59 12.91
CA HIS A 5 23.18 -14.81 12.63
C HIS A 5 22.90 -14.73 11.13
N PRO A 6 21.83 -15.40 10.66
CA PRO A 6 21.47 -15.45 9.23
C PRO A 6 20.57 -14.30 8.76
N PHE A 7 20.21 -13.35 9.65
CA PHE A 7 19.34 -12.22 9.33
C PHE A 7 20.08 -11.05 8.66
N HIS A 8 19.35 -10.33 7.82
CA HIS A 8 19.81 -9.10 7.19
C HIS A 8 19.65 -7.93 8.17
N LEU A 9 20.75 -7.25 8.49
CA LEU A 9 20.74 -5.97 9.19
C LEU A 9 20.83 -4.88 8.12
N VAL A 10 19.71 -4.20 7.90
CA VAL A 10 19.56 -3.17 6.86
C VAL A 10 20.30 -1.91 7.29
N ASP A 11 21.00 -1.27 6.35
CA ASP A 11 21.64 0.02 6.57
C ASP A 11 20.59 1.14 6.75
N ILE A 12 21.02 2.28 7.28
CA ILE A 12 20.12 3.43 7.47
C ILE A 12 19.63 3.90 6.09
N SER A 13 18.31 3.85 5.89
CA SER A 13 17.67 4.29 4.65
C SER A 13 16.79 5.52 4.87
N PRO A 14 16.80 6.49 3.93
CA PRO A 14 15.92 7.67 4.02
C PRO A 14 14.49 7.38 3.52
N TRP A 15 14.26 6.25 2.86
CA TRP A 15 12.99 5.94 2.21
C TRP A 15 11.78 5.87 3.15
N PRO A 16 11.88 5.35 4.39
CA PRO A 16 10.73 5.31 5.30
C PRO A 16 10.21 6.71 5.67
N ILE A 17 11.11 7.65 6.00
CA ILE A 17 10.71 9.01 6.39
C ILE A 17 10.18 9.80 5.19
N LEU A 18 10.83 9.65 4.02
CA LEU A 18 10.35 10.26 2.77
C LEU A 18 8.99 9.68 2.38
N GLY A 19 8.78 8.38 2.55
CA GLY A 19 7.50 7.70 2.29
C GLY A 19 6.37 8.24 3.16
N ALA A 20 6.63 8.43 4.46
CA ALA A 20 5.65 9.01 5.39
C ALA A 20 5.26 10.44 5.00
N LEU A 21 6.26 11.29 4.67
CA LEU A 21 6.01 12.64 4.19
C LEU A 21 5.25 12.65 2.86
N SER A 22 5.56 11.72 1.96
CA SER A 22 4.86 11.57 0.68
C SER A 22 3.40 11.14 0.86
N ALA A 23 3.11 10.25 1.81
CA ALA A 23 1.73 9.86 2.13
C ALA A 23 0.93 11.05 2.70
N MET A 24 1.57 11.86 3.56
CA MET A 24 0.98 13.09 4.08
C MET A 24 0.69 14.11 2.96
N THR A 25 1.63 14.31 2.02
CA THR A 25 1.43 15.25 0.90
C THR A 25 0.31 14.78 -0.03
N THR A 26 0.19 13.47 -0.30
CA THR A 26 -0.93 12.93 -1.07
C THR A 26 -2.27 13.14 -0.37
N MET A 27 -2.34 12.94 0.95
CA MET A 27 -3.57 13.14 1.73
C MET A 27 -3.98 14.62 1.73
N LEU A 28 -3.05 15.53 2.00
CA LEU A 28 -3.30 16.98 1.90
C LEU A 28 -3.66 17.40 0.47
N GLY A 29 -3.09 16.73 -0.54
CA GLY A 29 -3.42 16.91 -1.94
C GLY A 29 -4.87 16.53 -2.27
N LEU A 30 -5.37 15.40 -1.73
CA LEU A 30 -6.77 14.99 -1.86
C LEU A 30 -7.72 16.00 -1.22
N ILE A 31 -7.42 16.45 0.00
CA ILE A 31 -8.22 17.46 0.70
C ILE A 31 -8.25 18.77 -0.11
N LYS A 32 -7.09 19.23 -0.59
CA LYS A 32 -6.97 20.44 -1.41
C LYS A 32 -7.75 20.30 -2.72
N TRP A 33 -7.73 19.13 -3.33
CA TRP A 33 -8.50 18.88 -4.54
C TRP A 33 -10.01 19.00 -4.27
N PHE A 34 -10.54 18.30 -3.26
CA PHE A 34 -11.99 18.30 -3.02
C PHE A 34 -12.53 19.64 -2.53
N HIS A 35 -11.75 20.42 -1.77
CA HIS A 35 -12.22 21.69 -1.23
C HIS A 35 -11.82 22.94 -2.04
N LEU A 36 -10.67 22.91 -2.71
CA LEU A 36 -10.12 24.08 -3.43
C LEU A 36 -10.00 23.84 -4.94
N TYR A 37 -10.49 22.70 -5.45
CA TYR A 37 -10.48 22.31 -6.87
C TYR A 37 -9.10 22.34 -7.54
N ASN A 38 -8.03 22.28 -6.75
CA ASN A 38 -6.65 22.37 -7.22
C ASN A 38 -5.91 21.06 -6.94
N HIS A 39 -5.48 20.40 -8.01
CA HIS A 39 -4.93 19.04 -8.00
C HIS A 39 -3.40 19.03 -8.00
N ASN A 40 -2.75 20.20 -8.06
CA ASN A 40 -1.30 20.28 -8.25
C ASN A 40 -0.53 19.57 -7.12
N LEU A 41 -1.01 19.71 -5.87
CA LEU A 41 -0.37 19.07 -4.72
C LEU A 41 -0.55 17.54 -4.73
N LEU A 42 -1.70 17.05 -5.21
CA LEU A 42 -1.98 15.63 -5.39
C LEU A 42 -0.99 15.01 -6.40
N PHE A 43 -0.82 15.65 -7.57
CA PHE A 43 0.10 15.16 -8.59
C PHE A 43 1.55 15.16 -8.11
N ILE A 44 1.98 16.19 -7.37
CA ILE A 44 3.30 16.22 -6.72
C ILE A 44 3.43 15.07 -5.71
N GLY A 45 2.41 14.82 -4.89
CA GLY A 45 2.42 13.69 -3.96
C GLY A 45 2.61 12.35 -4.68
N PHE A 46 1.86 12.12 -5.75
CA PHE A 46 1.98 10.88 -6.54
C PHE A 46 3.35 10.73 -7.21
N THR A 47 3.92 11.78 -7.78
CA THR A 47 5.27 11.69 -8.39
C THR A 47 6.32 11.36 -7.33
N ILE A 48 6.24 11.96 -6.15
CA ILE A 48 7.16 11.65 -5.03
C ILE A 48 6.99 10.19 -4.59
N THR A 49 5.74 9.69 -4.43
CA THR A 49 5.53 8.27 -4.04
C THR A 49 6.15 7.30 -5.03
N LEU A 50 5.98 7.54 -6.34
CA LEU A 50 6.55 6.70 -7.40
C LEU A 50 8.08 6.70 -7.37
N LEU A 51 8.69 7.87 -7.18
CA LEU A 51 10.15 7.99 -7.07
C LEU A 51 10.70 7.25 -5.84
N ILE A 52 10.00 7.31 -4.71
CA ILE A 52 10.40 6.61 -3.49
C ILE A 52 10.29 5.09 -3.70
N MET A 53 9.17 4.59 -4.23
CA MET A 53 9.00 3.16 -4.50
C MET A 53 10.09 2.64 -5.44
N TYR A 54 10.37 3.37 -6.53
CA TYR A 54 11.41 2.98 -7.48
C TYR A 54 12.79 2.90 -6.81
N GLN A 55 13.19 3.93 -6.05
CA GLN A 55 14.50 3.96 -5.42
C GLN A 55 14.64 2.95 -4.29
N TRP A 56 13.57 2.75 -3.50
CA TRP A 56 13.56 1.77 -2.42
C TRP A 56 13.65 0.35 -2.97
N TRP A 57 12.85 0.00 -3.97
CA TRP A 57 12.94 -1.33 -4.59
C TRP A 57 14.26 -1.56 -5.32
N ARG A 58 14.84 -0.52 -5.94
CA ARG A 58 16.19 -0.60 -6.49
C ARG A 58 17.21 -0.98 -5.42
N ASP A 59 17.12 -0.39 -4.23
CA ASP A 59 18.04 -0.68 -3.13
C ASP A 59 17.82 -2.10 -2.58
N ILE A 60 16.58 -2.57 -2.47
CA ILE A 60 16.27 -3.98 -2.12
C ILE A 60 16.85 -4.96 -3.16
N ILE A 61 16.78 -4.63 -4.45
CA ILE A 61 17.41 -5.44 -5.50
C ILE A 61 18.93 -5.47 -5.27
N ARG A 62 19.56 -4.33 -4.95
CA ARG A 62 21.00 -4.28 -4.69
C ARG A 62 21.42 -5.12 -3.49
N GLU A 63 20.68 -5.02 -2.40
CA GLU A 63 20.87 -5.82 -1.17
C GLU A 63 20.73 -7.32 -1.47
N GLY A 64 19.73 -7.68 -2.28
CA GLY A 64 19.47 -9.06 -2.66
C GLY A 64 20.48 -9.65 -3.65
N THR A 65 20.62 -9.04 -4.83
CA THR A 65 21.36 -9.63 -5.96
C THR A 65 22.84 -9.29 -5.97
N PHE A 66 23.21 -8.06 -5.63
CA PHE A 66 24.61 -7.60 -5.76
C PHE A 66 25.39 -7.77 -4.46
N GLN A 67 24.74 -7.66 -3.30
CA GLN A 67 25.37 -7.84 -1.99
C GLN A 67 25.15 -9.23 -1.38
N GLY A 68 24.18 -10.00 -1.89
CA GLY A 68 23.90 -11.37 -1.45
C GLY A 68 23.33 -11.48 -0.03
N LEU A 69 22.68 -10.43 0.48
CA LEU A 69 22.21 -10.37 1.88
C LEU A 69 20.91 -11.17 2.13
N HIS A 70 20.26 -11.63 1.06
CA HIS A 70 19.02 -12.42 1.11
C HIS A 70 19.28 -13.92 1.32
N THR A 71 19.70 -14.30 2.53
CA THR A 71 19.84 -15.72 2.91
C THR A 71 18.51 -16.49 2.83
N TRP A 72 18.55 -17.81 2.94
CA TRP A 72 17.33 -18.63 2.91
C TRP A 72 16.30 -18.25 4.00
N LYS A 73 16.78 -17.89 5.20
CA LYS A 73 15.89 -17.44 6.29
C LYS A 73 15.25 -16.10 5.98
N VAL A 74 15.99 -15.15 5.39
CA VAL A 74 15.48 -13.83 4.99
C VAL A 74 14.43 -13.97 3.90
N THR A 75 14.71 -14.75 2.86
CA THR A 75 13.77 -14.98 1.75
C THR A 75 12.51 -15.75 2.18
N LYS A 76 12.60 -16.69 3.12
CA LYS A 76 11.41 -17.26 3.78
C LYS A 76 10.57 -16.18 4.47
N GLY A 77 11.22 -15.23 5.17
CA GLY A 77 10.54 -14.09 5.79
C GLY A 77 9.82 -13.20 4.77
N LEU A 78 10.47 -12.87 3.66
CA LEU A 78 9.86 -12.10 2.56
C LEU A 78 8.64 -12.81 1.95
N ARG A 79 8.69 -14.14 1.80
CA ARG A 79 7.53 -14.92 1.33
C ARG A 79 6.35 -14.84 2.29
N TRP A 80 6.59 -14.99 3.59
CA TRP A 80 5.55 -14.81 4.61
C TRP A 80 4.99 -13.39 4.61
N GLY A 81 5.86 -12.37 4.45
CA GLY A 81 5.44 -10.98 4.30
C GLY A 81 4.48 -10.79 3.12
N MET A 82 4.80 -11.37 1.96
CA MET A 82 3.92 -11.27 0.79
C MET A 82 2.59 -12.02 0.97
N ILE A 83 2.60 -13.20 1.59
CA ILE A 83 1.37 -13.95 1.92
C ILE A 83 0.47 -13.12 2.83
N LEU A 84 1.02 -12.51 3.88
CA LEU A 84 0.26 -11.67 4.80
C LEU A 84 -0.26 -10.40 4.12
N PHE A 85 0.54 -9.77 3.25
CA PHE A 85 0.11 -8.61 2.46
C PHE A 85 -1.05 -8.94 1.52
N ILE A 86 -0.97 -10.05 0.77
CA ILE A 86 -2.09 -10.51 -0.08
C ILE A 86 -3.31 -10.83 0.78
N THR A 87 -3.11 -11.44 1.95
CA THR A 87 -4.21 -11.74 2.88
C THR A 87 -4.92 -10.45 3.30
N SER A 88 -4.19 -9.37 3.65
CA SER A 88 -4.85 -8.09 3.97
C SER A 88 -5.63 -7.50 2.80
N GLU A 89 -5.16 -7.65 1.56
CA GLU A 89 -5.90 -7.21 0.37
C GLU A 89 -7.20 -8.01 0.18
N VAL A 90 -7.20 -9.31 0.44
CA VAL A 90 -8.44 -10.11 0.41
C VAL A 90 -9.46 -9.58 1.41
N PHE A 91 -9.04 -9.25 2.65
CA PHE A 91 -9.93 -8.65 3.65
C PHE A 91 -10.42 -7.26 3.24
N PHE A 92 -9.58 -6.45 2.59
CA PHE A 92 -9.99 -5.17 2.01
C PHE A 92 -11.12 -5.39 0.99
N PHE A 93 -11.02 -6.36 0.08
CA PHE A 93 -12.10 -6.68 -0.86
C PHE A 93 -13.35 -7.27 -0.21
N ILE A 94 -13.20 -8.11 0.82
CA ILE A 94 -14.34 -8.65 1.59
C ILE A 94 -15.22 -7.51 2.13
N SER A 95 -14.63 -6.37 2.53
CA SER A 95 -15.40 -5.21 3.01
C SER A 95 -16.35 -4.64 1.95
N PHE A 96 -15.95 -4.60 0.67
CA PHE A 96 -16.81 -4.16 -0.43
C PHE A 96 -17.90 -5.20 -0.76
N PHE A 97 -17.56 -6.50 -0.74
CA PHE A 97 -18.55 -7.55 -0.90
C PHE A 97 -19.58 -7.53 0.22
N TRP A 98 -19.15 -7.29 1.46
CA TRP A 98 -20.07 -7.09 2.57
C TRP A 98 -20.99 -5.89 2.30
N ALA A 99 -20.45 -4.72 1.96
CA ALA A 99 -21.27 -3.56 1.65
C ALA A 99 -22.30 -3.84 0.53
N PHE A 100 -21.91 -4.59 -0.50
CA PHE A 100 -22.80 -5.03 -1.58
C PHE A 100 -23.89 -6.02 -1.12
N PHE A 101 -23.54 -7.06 -0.36
CA PHE A 101 -24.53 -8.02 0.13
C PHE A 101 -25.49 -7.38 1.13
N HIS A 102 -25.00 -6.48 1.97
CA HIS A 102 -25.84 -5.73 2.91
C HIS A 102 -26.88 -4.88 2.18
N SER A 103 -26.50 -4.17 1.10
CA SER A 103 -27.43 -3.33 0.34
C SER A 103 -28.37 -4.13 -0.56
N SER A 104 -27.92 -5.25 -1.14
CA SER A 104 -28.70 -6.05 -2.08
C SER A 104 -29.67 -7.04 -1.42
N LEU A 105 -29.31 -7.64 -0.28
CA LEU A 105 -30.16 -8.62 0.42
C LEU A 105 -31.28 -7.96 1.22
N THR A 106 -31.04 -6.75 1.74
CA THR A 106 -32.02 -5.96 2.49
C THR A 106 -32.13 -4.55 1.90
N PRO A 107 -32.75 -4.40 0.71
CA PRO A 107 -32.85 -3.11 0.04
C PRO A 107 -33.66 -2.12 0.88
N SER A 108 -33.16 -0.88 0.98
CA SER A 108 -33.84 0.18 1.73
C SER A 108 -35.15 0.60 1.09
N ILE A 109 -36.02 1.22 1.88
CA ILE A 109 -37.32 1.75 1.40
C ILE A 109 -37.10 2.84 0.34
N GLU A 110 -36.03 3.63 0.47
CA GLU A 110 -35.67 4.70 -0.45
C GLU A 110 -35.41 4.21 -1.89
N ILE A 111 -34.89 2.98 -2.04
CA ILE A 111 -34.67 2.35 -3.35
C ILE A 111 -35.86 1.48 -3.81
N GLY A 112 -36.99 1.55 -3.10
CA GLY A 112 -38.22 0.84 -3.43
C GLY A 112 -38.26 -0.62 -3.00
N MET A 113 -37.49 -1.00 -1.97
CA MET A 113 -37.44 -2.36 -1.38
C MET A 113 -37.18 -3.48 -2.41
N GLN A 114 -36.46 -3.17 -3.49
CA GLN A 114 -36.13 -4.11 -4.54
C GLN A 114 -34.67 -3.95 -4.96
N TRP A 115 -34.07 -5.05 -5.40
CA TRP A 115 -32.74 -5.05 -6.00
C TRP A 115 -32.81 -5.74 -7.37
N PRO A 116 -32.23 -5.16 -8.44
CA PRO A 116 -31.58 -3.84 -8.50
C PRO A 116 -32.58 -2.67 -8.32
N PRO A 117 -32.12 -1.49 -7.86
CA PRO A 117 -32.96 -0.29 -7.76
C PRO A 117 -33.59 0.05 -9.12
N LYS A 118 -34.81 0.60 -9.09
CA LYS A 118 -35.37 1.24 -10.29
C LYS A 118 -34.60 2.55 -10.53
N GLY A 119 -34.22 2.77 -11.80
CA GLY A 119 -33.28 3.80 -12.24
C GLY A 119 -33.57 5.21 -11.75
#